data_AF-A0A9E3Q6L6-F1
#
_entry.id   AF-A0A9E3Q6L6-F1
#
_cell.length_a   1.000
_cell.length_b   1.000
_cell.length_c   1.000
_cell.angle_alpha   90.00
_cell.angle_beta   90.00
_cell.angle_gamma   90.00
#
_symmetry.space_group_name_H-M   'P 1'
#
loop_
_entity.id
_entity.type
_entity.pdbx_description
1 polymer ?
#
loop_
_entity_poly.entity_id
_entity_poly.type
_entity_poly.pdbx_seq_one_letter_code
_entity_poly.pdbx_strand_id
1 'polypeptide(L)' 'MKTITLTDEAYGRLADWKSSPKESFSAVVLKLVPKRGTLADLAKEMDGLPPLTKNQAGLMEETIGWANDWKNWRDPWTT' A
#
# COMPACT_ATOMS: atom_id res chain seq x y z
N MET A 1 -11.21 20.93 -16.87
CA MET A 1 -10.12 20.97 -15.87
C MET A 1 -10.77 21.21 -14.51
N LYS A 2 -10.53 20.34 -13.51
CA LYS A 2 -11.05 20.55 -12.14
C LYS A 2 -9.90 21.07 -11.28
N THR A 3 -10.13 22.15 -10.56
CA THR A 3 -9.13 22.72 -9.65
C THR A 3 -9.26 22.03 -8.30
N ILE A 4 -8.14 21.55 -7.75
CA ILE A 4 -8.05 20.96 -6.42
C ILE A 4 -7.07 21.79 -5.60
N THR A 5 -7.45 22.12 -4.37
CA THR A 5 -6.57 22.80 -3.43
C THR A 5 -5.67 21.76 -2.76
N LEU A 6 -4.36 21.94 -2.86
CA LEU A 6 -3.39 21.15 -2.11
C LEU A 6 -2.76 22.01 -1.02
N THR A 7 -2.46 21.40 0.12
CA THR A 7 -1.55 21.98 1.11
C THR A 7 -0.12 21.91 0.58
N ASP A 8 0.75 22.80 1.06
CA ASP A 8 2.17 22.83 0.64
C ASP A 8 2.88 21.50 0.87
N GLU A 9 2.56 20.82 1.98
CA GLU A 9 3.09 19.51 2.30
C GLU A 9 2.64 18.44 1.29
N ALA A 10 1.35 18.42 0.92
CA ALA A 10 0.82 17.48 -0.06
C ALA A 10 1.42 17.72 -1.45
N TYR A 11 1.66 18.99 -1.80
CA TYR A 11 2.33 19.36 -3.04
C TYR A 11 3.77 18.84 -3.08
N GLY A 12 4.55 19.04 -2.00
CA GLY A 12 5.93 18.56 -1.90
C GLY A 12 6.03 17.05 -2.09
N ARG A 13 5.22 16.28 -1.35
CA ARG A 13 5.21 14.80 -1.45
C ARG A 13 4.91 14.30 -2.86
N LEU A 14 3.97 14.95 -3.56
CA LEU A 14 3.64 14.58 -4.94
C LEU A 14 4.73 14.99 -5.95
N ALA A 15 5.48 16.06 -5.66
CA ALA A 15 6.60 16.48 -6.49
C ALA A 15 7.77 15.49 -6.39
N ASP A 16 8.08 15.00 -5.20
CA ASP A 16 9.14 14.01 -4.95
C ASP A 16 8.89 12.69 -5.69
N TRP A 17 7.62 12.36 -5.94
CA TRP A 17 7.22 11.14 -6.62
C TRP A 17 7.23 11.23 -8.15
N LYS A 18 7.47 12.42 -8.72
CA LYS A 18 7.63 12.58 -10.16
C LYS A 18 8.93 11.94 -10.62
N SER A 19 8.82 11.05 -11.59
CA SER A 19 9.99 10.46 -12.26
C SER A 19 10.56 11.42 -13.33
N SER A 20 9.80 12.43 -13.74
CA SER A 20 10.21 13.45 -14.71
C SER A 20 9.50 14.79 -14.48
N PRO A 21 10.14 15.94 -14.78
CA PRO A 21 9.51 17.25 -14.71
C PRO A 21 8.27 17.41 -15.60
N LYS A 22 8.17 16.60 -16.67
CA LYS A 22 7.02 16.61 -17.59
C LYS A 22 5.85 15.75 -17.10
N GLU A 23 6.02 14.99 -16.02
CA GLU A 23 4.98 14.15 -15.47
C GLU A 23 3.92 15.01 -14.76
N SER A 24 2.64 14.75 -15.08
CA SER A 24 1.53 15.46 -14.44
C SER A 24 1.27 14.86 -13.05
N PHE A 25 0.84 15.70 -12.11
CA PHE A 25 0.45 15.21 -10.78
C PHE A 25 -0.71 14.20 -10.85
N SER A 26 -1.59 14.31 -11.84
CA SER A 26 -2.65 13.32 -12.07
C SER A 26 -2.09 11.94 -12.45
N ALA A 27 -1.01 11.89 -13.25
CA ALA A 27 -0.36 10.62 -13.58
C ALA A 27 0.29 9.98 -12.35
N VAL A 28 0.96 10.78 -11.51
CA VAL A 28 1.54 10.33 -10.23
C VAL A 28 0.46 9.77 -9.30
N VAL A 29 -0.68 10.48 -9.15
CA VAL A 29 -1.81 10.02 -8.33
C VAL A 29 -2.38 8.70 -8.86
N LEU A 30 -2.57 8.56 -10.16
CA LEU A 30 -3.09 7.30 -10.74
C LEU A 30 -2.12 6.13 -10.59
N LYS A 31 -0.82 6.40 -10.57
CA LYS A 31 0.23 5.38 -10.39
C LYS A 31 0.32 4.89 -8.95
N LEU A 32 0.15 5.79 -7.98
CA LEU A 32 0.48 5.52 -6.58
C LEU A 32 -0.74 5.35 -5.68
N VAL A 33 -1.85 6.00 -6.03
CA VAL A 33 -3.11 5.85 -5.31
C VAL A 33 -3.94 4.82 -6.08
N PRO A 34 -4.04 3.58 -5.58
CA PRO A 34 -4.97 2.62 -6.15
C PRO A 34 -6.38 3.22 -6.09
N LYS A 35 -7.22 2.90 -7.08
CA LYS A 35 -8.64 3.24 -6.99
C LYS A 35 -9.14 2.77 -5.63
N ARG A 36 -9.97 3.56 -4.95
CA ARG A 36 -10.65 3.11 -3.74
C ARG A 36 -11.42 1.84 -4.08
N GLY A 37 -10.82 0.71 -3.76
CA GLY A 37 -11.40 -0.60 -3.92
C GLY A 37 -12.41 -0.83 -2.81
N THR A 38 -13.45 -1.55 -3.16
CA THR A 38 -14.32 -2.21 -2.18
C THR A 38 -13.61 -3.47 -1.66
N LEU A 39 -14.05 -4.02 -0.53
CA LEU A 39 -13.57 -5.34 -0.08
C LEU A 39 -13.82 -6.43 -1.14
N ALA A 40 -14.82 -6.24 -2.00
CA ALA A 40 -15.09 -7.13 -3.13
C ALA A 40 -14.02 -7.03 -4.24
N ASP A 41 -13.46 -5.84 -4.47
CA ASP A 41 -12.36 -5.68 -5.42
C ASP A 41 -11.08 -6.37 -4.90
N LEU A 42 -10.82 -6.29 -3.59
CA LEU A 42 -9.72 -7.03 -2.97
C LEU A 42 -9.91 -8.54 -3.11
N ALA A 43 -11.10 -9.05 -2.82
CA ALA A 43 -11.40 -10.47 -2.96
C ALA A 43 -11.19 -10.97 -4.41
N LYS A 44 -11.61 -10.17 -5.40
CA LYS A 44 -11.43 -10.49 -6.81
C LYS A 44 -9.96 -10.55 -7.24
N GLU A 45 -9.13 -9.64 -6.72
CA GLU A 45 -7.68 -9.67 -6.96
C GLU A 45 -7.02 -10.86 -6.24
N MET A 46 -7.48 -11.21 -5.04
CA MET A 46 -7.01 -12.40 -4.31
C MET A 46 -7.32 -13.71 -5.05
N ASP A 47 -8.50 -13.81 -5.68
CA ASP A 47 -8.87 -14.97 -6.52
C ASP A 47 -7.98 -15.11 -7.76
N GLY A 48 -7.36 -14.02 -8.23
CA GLY A 48 -6.45 -14.00 -9.37
C GLY A 48 -5.01 -14.39 -9.03
N LEU A 49 -4.66 -14.51 -7.74
CA LEU A 49 -3.30 -14.85 -7.34
C LEU A 49 -3.00 -16.33 -7.60
N PRO A 50 -1.78 -16.66 -8.08
CA PRO A 50 -1.38 -18.05 -8.24
C PRO A 50 -1.35 -18.75 -6.87
N PRO A 51 -1.63 -20.06 -6.81
CA PRO A 51 -1.52 -20.81 -5.57
C PRO A 51 -0.08 -20.75 -5.05
N LEU A 52 0.07 -20.56 -3.75
CA LEU A 52 1.37 -20.54 -3.10
C LEU A 52 2.04 -21.90 -3.23
N THR A 53 3.36 -21.89 -3.49
CA THR A 53 4.17 -23.10 -3.32
C THR A 53 4.21 -23.51 -1.86
N LYS A 54 4.47 -24.79 -1.57
CA LYS A 54 4.55 -25.29 -0.19
C LYS A 54 5.52 -24.49 0.69
N ASN A 55 6.66 -24.06 0.12
CA ASN A 55 7.65 -23.27 0.84
C ASN A 55 7.16 -21.85 1.15
N GLN A 56 6.46 -21.22 0.19
CA GLN A 56 5.88 -19.89 0.39
C GLN A 56 4.72 -19.93 1.40
N ALA A 57 3.90 -20.99 1.36
CA ALA A 57 2.83 -21.20 2.32
C ALA A 57 3.39 -21.35 3.75
N GLY A 58 4.46 -22.13 3.93
CA GLY A 58 5.12 -22.29 5.23
C GLY A 58 5.71 -20.98 5.77
N LEU A 59 6.38 -20.20 4.92
CA LEU A 59 6.91 -18.89 5.29
C LEU A 59 5.79 -17.92 5.70
N MET A 60 4.68 -17.94 4.95
CA MET A 60 3.54 -17.08 5.24
C MET A 60 2.87 -17.44 6.57
N GLU A 61 2.69 -18.74 6.84
CA GLU A 61 2.15 -19.24 8.10
C GLU A 61 3.05 -18.87 9.29
N GLU A 62 4.37 -19.03 9.16
CA GLU A 62 5.35 -18.64 10.18
C GLU A 62 5.30 -17.13 10.45
N THR A 63 5.24 -16.32 9.39
CA THR A 63 5.17 -14.85 9.50
C THR A 63 3.89 -14.40 10.18
N ILE A 64 2.74 -14.99 9.82
CA ILE A 64 1.45 -14.69 10.44
C ILE A 64 1.45 -15.14 11.91
N GLY A 65 2.00 -16.31 12.21
CA GLY A 65 2.16 -16.79 13.58
C GLY A 65 3.00 -15.85 14.44
N TRP A 66 4.14 -15.41 13.91
CA TRP A 66 5.01 -14.42 14.57
C TRP A 66 4.27 -13.08 14.81
N ALA A 67 3.56 -12.57 13.81
CA ALA A 67 2.84 -11.30 13.92
C ALA A 67 1.65 -11.35 14.88
N ASN A 68 0.99 -12.52 15.01
CA ASN A 68 -0.14 -12.71 15.92
C ASN A 68 0.28 -13.03 17.37
N ASP A 69 1.57 -13.30 17.62
CA ASP A 69 2.07 -13.42 18.98
C ASP A 69 2.17 -12.02 19.62
N TRP A 70 1.36 -11.79 20.65
CA TRP A 70 1.33 -10.55 21.41
C TRP A 70 2.69 -10.16 21.98
N LYS A 71 3.61 -11.11 22.21
CA LYS A 71 4.96 -10.85 22.70
C LYS A 71 5.83 -10.08 21.70
N ASN A 72 5.51 -10.20 20.41
CA ASN A 72 6.24 -9.51 19.34
C ASN A 72 5.69 -8.10 19.08
N TRP A 73 4.60 -7.73 19.75
CA TRP A 73 4.02 -6.40 19.60
C TRP A 73 4.87 -5.42 20.40
N ARG A 74 5.38 -4.41 19.72
CA ARG A 74 6.13 -3.34 20.36
C ARG A 74 5.18 -2.56 21.26
N ASP A 75 5.47 -2.51 22.56
CA ASP A 75 4.67 -1.72 23.51
C ASP A 75 4.83 -0.22 23.19
N PRO A 76 3.75 0.47 22.78
CA PRO A 76 3.82 1.88 22.42
C PRO A 76 4.06 2.81 23.63
N TRP A 77 4.07 2.28 24.86
CA TRP A 77 4.22 3.05 26.10
C TRP A 77 5.56 2.87 26.81
N THR A 78 6.47 2.06 26.27
CA THR A 78 7.82 1.84 26.84
C THR A 78 8.95 2.54 26.08
N THR A 79 8.64 3.59 25.32
CA THR A 79 9.64 4.55 24.81
C THR A 79 9.92 5.69 25.78
#